data_AF-A0A2V7AXS7-F1
#
_entry.id   AF-A0A2V7AXS7-F1
#
_cell.length_a   1.000
_cell.length_b   1.000
_cell.length_c   1.000
_cell.angle_alpha   90.00
_cell.angle_beta   90.00
_cell.angle_gamma   90.00
#
_symmetry.space_group_name_H-M   'P 1'
#
loop_
_entity.id
_entity.type
_entity.pdbx_description
1 polymer ?
#
loop_
_entity_poly.entity_id
_entity_poly.type
_entity_poly.pdbx_seq_one_letter_code
_entity_poly.pdbx_strand_id
1 'polypeptide(L)'
;MLATLLAASGAAGASVKPRALVVLPYDASALGREEQWLGEGVAQLVALGLAQHPGFVQIERARVRAYGQPEVWGETAVLQAARGVRADAAVFGRIERRGDDYVILARLLEVRGGGGGEGTVLEPVAAPEGELLARVAALPLAYAKALRVPLTDAEVARIERATRPTTSLRAFELYARGMIAVQRGSQEGNEAAVDLLARAIEADPNFVVAQYTLGAVHQSLGNRWKAAAQYRASTQLDAAYPEPYKALGDLFLAAPRRLFDQAVEAYTKAIELRPFYADAYVGLGDARAAKGEVDGAITAYQKALVFNPVNPKVHMSLGKIYYSEKGLYYESVNAYKRAVEFDPQLVEARMGLGEVYEEKGLYKEAIEEYKRVLEVDDKHTGALYNLALVFEKVDPREAIAHWERYIQLASPLQTEKDWVDVARQHLKKLKSQVKD
;
A
#
# COMPACT_ATOMS: atom_id res chain seq x y z
N MET A 1 -5.48 -21.45 28.24
CA MET A 1 -5.24 -22.66 27.43
C MET A 1 -5.14 -22.21 25.96
N LEU A 2 -4.04 -21.56 25.60
CA LEU A 2 -3.88 -20.78 24.36
C LEU A 2 -2.47 -21.01 23.78
N ALA A 3 -2.10 -22.27 23.67
CA ALA A 3 -0.79 -22.72 23.20
C ALA A 3 -0.94 -24.08 22.51
N THR A 4 -1.66 -24.15 21.39
CA THR A 4 -1.62 -25.28 20.43
C THR A 4 -2.55 -24.99 19.24
N LEU A 5 -2.03 -24.26 18.25
CA LEU A 5 -2.51 -24.27 16.85
C LEU A 5 -1.42 -23.62 15.97
N LEU A 6 -0.20 -24.13 16.12
CA LEU A 6 0.97 -23.85 15.27
C LEU A 6 1.58 -25.19 14.86
N ALA A 7 0.76 -26.09 14.32
CA ALA A 7 1.23 -27.37 13.81
C ALA A 7 0.21 -27.97 12.82
N ALA A 8 0.03 -27.34 11.66
CA ALA A 8 -0.50 -27.98 10.45
C ALA A 8 -0.35 -27.07 9.22
N SER A 9 0.89 -26.83 8.78
CA SER A 9 1.18 -26.55 7.38
C SER A 9 2.62 -26.99 7.11
N GLY A 10 2.78 -28.06 6.34
CA GLY A 10 4.08 -28.58 5.93
C GLY A 10 4.90 -27.52 5.20
N ALA A 11 6.22 -27.59 5.39
CA ALA A 11 7.26 -26.79 4.76
C ALA A 11 7.27 -25.28 5.10
N ALA A 12 7.27 -24.95 6.39
CA ALA A 12 7.85 -23.68 6.83
C ALA A 12 9.39 -23.81 6.86
N GLY A 13 10.03 -23.60 5.70
CA GLY A 13 11.41 -23.14 5.70
C GLY A 13 11.49 -21.89 6.58
N ALA A 14 12.52 -21.81 7.43
CA ALA A 14 12.71 -20.71 8.39
C ALA A 14 12.27 -19.38 7.76
N SER A 15 11.20 -18.77 8.29
CA SER A 15 10.59 -17.61 7.66
C SER A 15 11.55 -16.42 7.77
N VAL A 16 12.37 -16.22 6.75
CA VAL A 16 13.18 -15.02 6.60
C VAL A 16 12.21 -13.85 6.65
N LYS A 17 12.41 -12.92 7.59
CA LYS A 17 11.61 -11.70 7.69
C LYS A 17 11.59 -11.04 6.31
N PRO A 18 10.41 -10.79 5.70
CA PRO A 18 10.33 -10.17 4.38
C PRO A 18 11.03 -8.81 4.39
N ARG A 19 11.78 -8.52 3.31
CA ARG A 19 12.46 -7.24 3.11
C ARG A 19 11.54 -6.27 2.39
N ALA A 20 11.29 -5.11 2.98
CA ALA A 20 10.58 -4.02 2.34
C ALA A 20 11.48 -3.37 1.28
N LEU A 21 11.06 -3.39 0.03
CA LEU A 21 11.81 -2.87 -1.12
C LEU A 21 11.07 -1.72 -1.77
N VAL A 22 11.82 -0.71 -2.21
CA VAL A 22 11.34 0.28 -3.18
C VAL A 22 12.06 0.08 -4.51
N VAL A 23 11.29 -0.06 -5.60
CA VAL A 23 11.84 -0.17 -6.96
C VAL A 23 11.65 1.17 -7.66
N LEU A 24 12.74 1.84 -8.03
CA LEU A 24 12.73 3.19 -8.61
C LEU A 24 13.07 3.15 -10.11
N PRO A 25 12.65 4.17 -10.90
CA PRO A 25 13.01 4.25 -12.30
C PRO A 25 14.52 4.29 -12.45
N TYR A 26 15.01 3.63 -13.49
CA TYR A 26 16.42 3.74 -13.85
C TYR A 26 16.63 5.06 -14.58
N ASP A 27 17.77 5.71 -14.31
CA ASP A 27 18.16 6.93 -15.00
C ASP A 27 18.45 6.62 -16.48
N ALA A 28 17.57 7.09 -17.35
CA ALA A 28 17.70 6.99 -18.81
C ALA A 28 17.97 8.36 -19.45
N SER A 29 18.41 9.37 -18.67
CA SER A 29 18.68 10.73 -19.16
C SER A 29 19.82 10.80 -20.18
N ALA A 30 20.70 9.80 -20.18
CA ALA A 30 21.78 9.65 -21.15
C ALA A 30 21.32 9.11 -22.52
N LEU A 31 20.05 8.71 -22.66
CA LEU A 31 19.48 8.16 -23.90
C LEU A 31 18.69 9.22 -24.67
N GLY A 32 18.36 8.92 -25.93
CA GLY A 32 17.46 9.75 -26.73
C GLY A 32 16.07 9.86 -26.09
N ARG A 33 15.34 10.95 -26.38
CA ARG A 33 14.01 11.20 -25.80
C ARG A 33 13.02 10.05 -26.02
N GLU A 34 13.06 9.42 -27.19
CA GLU A 34 12.20 8.27 -27.52
C GLU A 34 12.60 6.97 -26.80
N GLU A 35 13.72 6.95 -26.10
CA GLU A 35 14.27 5.79 -25.39
C GLU A 35 14.16 5.94 -23.86
N GLN A 36 13.80 7.13 -23.37
CA GLN A 36 13.71 7.39 -21.93
C GLN A 36 12.67 6.52 -21.21
N TRP A 37 11.71 5.94 -21.94
CA TRP A 37 10.76 4.97 -21.38
C TRP A 37 11.46 3.74 -20.78
N LEU A 38 12.68 3.41 -21.23
CA LEU A 38 13.47 2.29 -20.74
C LEU A 38 13.72 2.35 -19.24
N GLY A 39 13.89 3.56 -18.70
CA GLY A 39 14.08 3.78 -17.26
C GLY A 39 12.93 3.20 -16.43
N GLU A 40 11.71 3.43 -16.89
CA GLU A 40 10.51 2.85 -16.30
C GLU A 40 10.33 1.39 -16.67
N GLY A 41 10.57 1.02 -17.93
CA GLY A 41 10.43 -0.35 -18.41
C GLY A 41 11.27 -1.35 -17.62
N VAL A 42 12.55 -1.05 -17.40
CA VAL A 42 13.43 -1.89 -16.58
C VAL A 42 12.89 -2.02 -15.15
N ALA A 43 12.44 -0.92 -14.56
CA ALA A 43 11.90 -0.93 -13.20
C ALA A 43 10.60 -1.76 -13.09
N GLN A 44 9.73 -1.72 -14.12
CA GLN A 44 8.53 -2.53 -14.18
C GLN A 44 8.82 -4.03 -14.24
N LEU A 45 9.78 -4.46 -15.07
CA LEU A 45 10.21 -5.87 -15.09
C LEU A 45 10.80 -6.29 -13.75
N VAL A 46 11.59 -5.41 -13.15
CA VAL A 46 12.16 -5.70 -11.83
C VAL A 46 11.07 -5.89 -10.77
N ALA A 47 10.07 -5.00 -10.75
CA ALA A 47 8.94 -5.08 -9.86
C ALA A 47 8.12 -6.37 -10.08
N LEU A 48 7.80 -6.73 -11.33
CA LEU A 48 7.05 -7.96 -11.64
C LEU A 48 7.75 -9.22 -11.12
N GLY A 49 9.08 -9.30 -11.30
CA GLY A 49 9.87 -10.42 -10.82
C GLY A 49 9.95 -10.50 -9.30
N LEU A 50 10.34 -9.41 -8.64
CA LEU A 50 10.49 -9.39 -7.17
C LEU A 50 9.15 -9.64 -6.45
N ALA A 51 8.01 -9.35 -7.08
CA ALA A 51 6.68 -9.63 -6.53
C ALA A 51 6.37 -11.14 -6.42
N GLN A 52 7.15 -12.01 -7.05
CA GLN A 52 6.93 -13.46 -7.03
C GLN A 52 7.66 -14.20 -5.91
N HIS A 53 8.26 -13.45 -4.97
CA HIS A 53 9.07 -14.01 -3.89
C HIS A 53 8.56 -13.56 -2.51
N PRO A 54 8.28 -14.49 -1.57
CA PRO A 54 7.74 -14.17 -0.24
C PRO A 54 8.70 -13.37 0.64
N GLY A 55 10.00 -13.42 0.33
CA GLY A 55 11.04 -12.64 1.00
C GLY A 55 11.04 -11.14 0.65
N PHE A 56 10.16 -10.65 -0.22
CA PHE A 56 10.07 -9.24 -0.59
C PHE A 56 8.68 -8.68 -0.37
N VAL A 57 8.63 -7.46 0.15
CA VAL A 57 7.43 -6.62 0.23
C VAL A 57 7.70 -5.37 -0.56
N GLN A 58 6.97 -5.14 -1.64
CA GLN A 58 7.17 -3.93 -2.43
C GLN A 58 6.36 -2.78 -1.85
N ILE A 59 7.06 -1.69 -1.58
CA ILE A 59 6.45 -0.43 -1.18
C ILE A 59 5.92 0.26 -2.44
N GLU A 60 4.65 0.64 -2.41
CA GLU A 60 4.03 1.40 -3.48
C GLU A 60 4.78 2.69 -3.77
N ARG A 61 5.13 2.90 -5.05
CA ARG A 61 5.80 4.13 -5.52
C ARG A 61 5.04 5.40 -5.18
N ALA A 62 3.71 5.34 -5.05
CA ALA A 62 2.89 6.48 -4.66
C ALA A 62 3.33 7.06 -3.31
N ARG A 63 3.77 6.23 -2.37
CA ARG A 63 4.28 6.64 -1.04
C ARG A 63 5.62 7.36 -1.12
N VAL A 64 6.42 7.05 -2.13
CA VAL A 64 7.72 7.67 -2.37
C VAL A 64 7.59 9.12 -2.81
N ARG A 65 6.48 9.48 -3.49
CA ARG A 65 6.25 10.84 -4.03
C ARG A 65 6.29 11.94 -2.98
N ALA A 66 5.93 11.62 -1.73
CA ALA A 66 6.02 12.56 -0.61
C ALA A 66 7.47 13.02 -0.32
N TYR A 67 8.47 12.27 -0.81
CA TYR A 67 9.89 12.53 -0.63
C TYR A 67 10.57 13.08 -1.90
N GLY A 68 9.79 13.43 -2.92
CA GLY A 68 10.26 14.03 -4.17
C GLY A 68 10.07 13.12 -5.40
N GLN A 69 10.18 13.74 -6.57
CA GLN A 69 10.18 13.09 -7.88
C GLN A 69 11.29 13.69 -8.75
N PRO A 70 12.57 13.44 -8.40
CA PRO A 70 13.65 13.93 -9.22
C PRO A 70 13.58 13.25 -10.60
N GLU A 71 14.03 13.97 -11.64
CA GLU A 71 14.22 13.37 -12.96
C GLU A 71 15.22 12.21 -12.92
N VAL A 72 16.23 12.31 -12.02
CA VAL A 72 17.26 11.31 -11.81
C VAL A 72 17.32 10.91 -10.33
N TRP A 73 17.17 9.61 -10.08
CA TRP A 73 17.28 9.02 -8.74
C TRP A 73 18.75 8.77 -8.36
N GLY A 74 19.44 9.83 -7.91
CA GLY A 74 20.78 9.71 -7.31
C GLY A 74 20.77 9.12 -5.90
N GLU A 75 21.90 8.59 -5.43
CA GLU A 75 22.00 7.88 -4.13
C GLU A 75 21.41 8.64 -2.95
N THR A 76 21.64 9.95 -2.86
CA THR A 76 21.11 10.78 -1.76
C THR A 76 19.58 10.83 -1.77
N ALA A 77 18.97 11.07 -2.93
CA ALA A 77 17.52 11.12 -3.08
C ALA A 77 16.90 9.73 -2.82
N VAL A 78 17.53 8.67 -3.34
CA VAL A 78 17.13 7.27 -3.10
C VAL A 78 17.16 6.96 -1.60
N LEU A 79 18.25 7.30 -0.90
CA LEU A 79 18.39 7.04 0.53
C LEU A 79 17.33 7.78 1.36
N GLN A 80 17.09 9.06 1.04
CA GLN A 80 16.08 9.86 1.71
C GLN A 80 14.68 9.27 1.52
N ALA A 81 14.31 8.95 0.27
CA ALA A 81 13.04 8.32 -0.05
C ALA A 81 12.88 6.97 0.66
N ALA A 82 13.88 6.08 0.55
CA ALA A 82 13.86 4.75 1.15
C ALA A 82 13.66 4.81 2.67
N ARG A 83 14.33 5.74 3.35
CA ARG A 83 14.12 5.98 4.80
C ARG A 83 12.72 6.48 5.10
N GLY A 84 12.26 7.46 4.34
CA GLY A 84 10.94 8.05 4.50
C GLY A 84 9.83 7.01 4.43
N VAL A 85 9.96 6.03 3.53
CA VAL A 85 8.99 4.94 3.40
C VAL A 85 9.33 3.69 4.22
N ARG A 86 10.41 3.72 5.02
CA ARG A 86 10.93 2.59 5.83
C ARG A 86 11.23 1.33 5.01
N ALA A 87 11.81 1.51 3.83
CA ALA A 87 12.34 0.40 3.03
C ALA A 87 13.61 -0.16 3.67
N ASP A 88 13.77 -1.48 3.62
CA ASP A 88 15.03 -2.17 3.95
C ASP A 88 16.06 -2.00 2.84
N ALA A 89 15.61 -1.85 1.58
CA ALA A 89 16.49 -1.53 0.47
C ALA A 89 15.75 -0.83 -0.69
N ALA A 90 16.53 -0.17 -1.54
CA ALA A 90 16.07 0.45 -2.78
C ALA A 90 16.80 -0.14 -3.99
N VAL A 91 16.05 -0.40 -5.05
CA VAL A 91 16.54 -0.90 -6.33
C VAL A 91 16.39 0.21 -7.37
N PHE A 92 17.50 0.57 -8.02
CA PHE A 92 17.58 1.66 -8.99
C PHE A 92 18.79 1.43 -9.91
N GLY A 93 19.08 2.36 -10.80
CA GLY A 93 20.27 2.26 -11.64
C GLY A 93 20.26 3.30 -12.72
N ARG A 94 21.09 3.09 -13.73
CA ARG A 94 21.12 3.91 -14.95
C ARG A 94 21.24 3.05 -16.19
N ILE A 95 20.85 3.60 -17.33
CA ILE A 95 20.92 2.96 -18.64
C ILE A 95 21.74 3.87 -19.55
N GLU A 96 22.75 3.29 -20.18
CA GLU A 96 23.62 3.99 -21.13
C GLU A 96 23.58 3.27 -22.48
N ARG A 97 23.91 4.00 -23.54
CA ARG A 97 24.15 3.40 -24.85
C ARG A 97 25.65 3.23 -25.08
N ARG A 98 26.08 2.06 -25.53
CA ARG A 98 27.47 1.76 -25.90
C ARG A 98 27.50 1.10 -27.28
N GLY A 99 27.72 1.91 -28.32
CA GLY A 99 27.50 1.48 -29.70
C GLY A 99 26.00 1.22 -29.94
N ASP A 100 25.68 0.03 -30.43
CA ASP A 100 24.29 -0.39 -30.70
C ASP A 100 23.62 -1.05 -29.48
N ASP A 101 24.37 -1.29 -28.41
CA ASP A 101 23.89 -1.98 -27.22
C ASP A 101 23.44 -1.01 -26.13
N TYR A 102 22.41 -1.42 -25.39
CA TYR A 102 22.09 -0.84 -24.09
C TYR A 102 22.96 -1.48 -23.01
N VAL A 103 23.41 -0.70 -22.05
CA VAL A 103 24.09 -1.19 -20.85
C VAL A 103 23.33 -0.74 -19.62
N ILE A 104 22.75 -1.71 -18.92
CA ILE A 104 22.02 -1.49 -17.66
C ILE A 104 23.01 -1.60 -16.50
N LEU A 105 23.18 -0.49 -15.79
CA LEU A 105 24.03 -0.36 -14.62
C LEU A 105 23.16 -0.36 -13.36
N ALA A 106 22.78 -1.58 -12.96
CA ALA A 106 21.93 -1.86 -11.82
C ALA A 106 22.62 -1.57 -10.48
N ARG A 107 21.89 -0.96 -9.54
CA ARG A 107 22.37 -0.60 -8.22
C ARG A 107 21.36 -0.96 -7.15
N LEU A 108 21.89 -1.46 -6.05
CA LEU A 108 21.14 -1.76 -4.84
C LEU A 108 21.63 -0.85 -3.71
N LEU A 109 20.72 -0.25 -2.96
CA LEU A 109 21.04 0.49 -1.74
C LEU A 109 20.37 -0.19 -0.56
N GLU A 110 21.14 -0.75 0.37
CA GLU A 110 20.62 -1.30 1.62
C GLU A 110 20.58 -0.21 2.70
N VAL A 111 19.41 -0.02 3.34
CA VAL A 111 19.21 1.00 4.37
C VAL A 111 19.65 0.44 5.73
N ARG A 112 20.64 1.06 6.38
CA ARG A 112 21.12 0.66 7.71
C ARG A 112 20.54 1.55 8.81
N GLY A 113 20.34 0.99 10.01
CA GLY A 113 19.76 1.70 11.17
C GLY A 113 20.59 2.87 11.74
N GLY A 114 21.82 3.10 11.25
CA GLY A 114 22.77 4.09 11.77
C GLY A 114 23.03 5.31 10.87
N GLY A 115 22.13 5.64 9.95
CA GLY A 115 22.25 6.89 9.17
C GLY A 115 23.09 6.82 7.88
N GLY A 116 23.65 5.64 7.54
CA GLY A 116 24.21 5.34 6.21
C GLY A 116 23.36 4.39 5.35
N GLY A 117 23.73 4.24 4.08
CA GLY A 117 23.28 3.13 3.23
C GLY A 117 24.50 2.47 2.59
N GLU A 118 24.44 1.17 2.34
CA GLU A 118 25.50 0.46 1.60
C GLU A 118 25.05 0.27 0.16
N GLY A 119 25.75 0.94 -0.76
CA GLY A 119 25.51 0.83 -2.19
C GLY A 119 26.27 -0.36 -2.77
N THR A 120 25.54 -1.31 -3.36
CA THR A 120 26.10 -2.41 -4.14
C THR A 120 25.87 -2.13 -5.61
N VAL A 121 26.95 -2.15 -6.40
CA VAL A 121 26.87 -2.13 -7.87
C VAL A 121 26.75 -3.57 -8.34
N LEU A 122 25.73 -3.87 -9.13
CA LEU A 122 25.56 -5.19 -9.74
C LEU A 122 26.38 -5.25 -11.03
N GLU A 123 26.69 -6.47 -11.48
CA GLU A 123 27.34 -6.70 -12.77
C GLU A 123 26.56 -5.99 -13.90
N PRO A 124 27.23 -5.18 -14.74
CA PRO A 124 26.60 -4.52 -15.88
C PRO A 124 25.93 -5.53 -16.81
N VAL A 125 24.69 -5.25 -17.20
CA VAL A 125 23.97 -6.07 -18.18
C VAL A 125 24.04 -5.38 -19.54
N ALA A 126 24.87 -5.92 -20.43
CA ALA A 126 24.85 -5.55 -21.84
C ALA A 126 23.66 -6.22 -22.54
N ALA A 127 22.93 -5.44 -23.32
CA ALA A 127 21.70 -5.84 -23.96
C ALA A 127 21.63 -5.27 -25.38
N PRO A 128 21.92 -6.09 -26.40
CA PRO A 128 21.59 -5.75 -27.78
C PRO A 128 20.11 -5.38 -27.89
N GLU A 129 19.76 -4.44 -28.76
CA GLU A 129 18.40 -3.90 -28.89
C GLU A 129 17.33 -5.00 -29.05
N GLY A 130 17.61 -6.03 -29.85
CA GLY A 130 16.71 -7.17 -30.06
C GLY A 130 16.62 -8.16 -28.88
N GLU A 131 17.52 -8.09 -27.91
CA GLU A 131 17.58 -8.99 -26.75
C GLU A 131 17.21 -8.29 -25.43
N LEU A 132 16.86 -7.01 -25.48
CA LEU A 132 16.67 -6.16 -24.30
C LEU A 132 15.80 -6.80 -23.22
N LEU A 133 14.59 -7.24 -23.57
CA LEU A 133 13.65 -7.84 -22.61
C LEU A 133 14.24 -9.11 -21.98
N ALA A 134 14.89 -9.96 -22.77
CA ALA A 134 15.48 -11.21 -22.30
C ALA A 134 16.64 -10.97 -21.34
N ARG A 135 17.48 -9.96 -21.61
CA ARG A 135 18.64 -9.61 -20.77
C ARG A 135 18.20 -8.96 -19.46
N VAL A 136 17.22 -8.06 -19.51
CA VAL A 136 16.67 -7.36 -18.33
C VAL A 136 15.91 -8.33 -17.40
N ALA A 137 15.29 -9.38 -17.95
CA ALA A 137 14.56 -10.38 -17.16
C ALA A 137 15.41 -11.10 -16.09
N ALA A 138 16.74 -11.11 -16.22
CA ALA A 138 17.64 -11.68 -15.21
C ALA A 138 17.85 -10.80 -13.97
N LEU A 139 17.51 -9.49 -14.03
CA LEU A 139 17.81 -8.54 -12.97
C LEU A 139 17.15 -8.87 -11.63
N PRO A 140 15.88 -9.30 -11.54
CA PRO A 140 15.28 -9.68 -10.24
C PRO A 140 16.03 -10.75 -9.50
N LEU A 141 16.54 -11.77 -10.21
CA LEU A 141 17.36 -12.81 -9.61
C LEU A 141 18.72 -12.26 -9.15
N ALA A 142 19.31 -11.34 -9.91
CA ALA A 142 20.55 -10.66 -9.52
C ALA A 142 20.36 -9.82 -8.23
N TYR A 143 19.26 -9.08 -8.13
CA TYR A 143 18.90 -8.36 -6.91
C TYR A 143 18.62 -9.29 -5.74
N ALA A 144 17.89 -10.38 -5.94
CA ALA A 144 17.63 -11.35 -4.88
C ALA A 144 18.91 -11.98 -4.34
N LYS A 145 19.87 -12.32 -5.21
CA LYS A 145 21.20 -12.79 -4.83
C LYS A 145 22.00 -11.73 -4.08
N ALA A 146 22.01 -10.48 -4.57
CA ALA A 146 22.70 -9.37 -3.91
C ALA A 146 22.14 -9.09 -2.50
N LEU A 147 20.82 -9.21 -2.33
CA LEU A 147 20.11 -9.08 -1.05
C LEU A 147 20.24 -10.33 -0.15
N ARG A 148 20.95 -11.37 -0.61
CA ARG A 148 21.20 -12.63 0.09
C ARG A 148 19.92 -13.35 0.49
N VAL A 149 18.89 -13.24 -0.35
CA VAL A 149 17.62 -13.93 -0.14
C VAL A 149 17.72 -15.33 -0.74
N PRO A 150 17.42 -16.40 0.03
CA PRO A 150 17.47 -17.77 -0.49
C PRO A 150 16.43 -17.94 -1.60
N LEU A 151 16.79 -18.67 -2.64
CA LEU A 151 15.93 -18.95 -3.79
C LEU A 151 15.82 -20.46 -3.99
N THR A 152 14.59 -20.97 -4.01
CA THR A 152 14.28 -22.32 -4.48
C THR A 152 14.10 -22.33 -6.00
N ASP A 153 14.25 -23.50 -6.64
CA ASP A 153 14.03 -23.63 -8.10
C ASP A 153 12.62 -23.20 -8.51
N ALA A 154 11.61 -23.47 -7.66
CA ALA A 154 10.24 -23.05 -7.89
C ALA A 154 10.08 -21.52 -7.84
N GLU A 155 10.79 -20.84 -6.93
CA GLU A 155 10.82 -19.38 -6.87
C GLU A 155 11.53 -18.76 -8.08
N VAL A 156 12.67 -19.32 -8.48
CA VAL A 156 13.38 -18.90 -9.70
C VAL A 156 12.45 -18.98 -10.91
N ALA A 157 11.78 -20.12 -11.11
CA ALA A 157 10.87 -20.32 -12.25
C ALA A 157 9.69 -19.34 -12.23
N ARG A 158 9.13 -18.99 -11.05
CA ARG A 158 8.07 -17.97 -10.94
C ARG A 158 8.58 -16.58 -11.32
N ILE A 159 9.75 -16.19 -10.83
CA ILE A 159 10.38 -14.89 -11.12
C ILE A 159 10.67 -14.77 -12.62
N GLU A 160 11.25 -15.80 -13.23
CA GLU A 160 11.58 -15.82 -14.67
C GLU A 160 10.33 -15.73 -15.55
N ARG A 161 9.23 -16.38 -15.15
CA ARG A 161 7.96 -16.27 -15.86
C ARG A 161 7.39 -14.86 -15.78
N ALA A 162 7.34 -14.26 -14.59
CA ALA A 162 6.77 -12.93 -14.39
C ALA A 162 7.57 -11.81 -15.07
N THR A 163 8.87 -12.01 -15.26
CA THR A 163 9.77 -11.05 -15.94
C THR A 163 9.74 -11.13 -17.46
N ARG A 164 8.87 -11.97 -18.04
CA ARG A 164 8.65 -12.08 -19.48
C ARG A 164 7.17 -11.87 -19.82
N PRO A 165 6.61 -10.67 -19.57
CA PRO A 165 5.18 -10.46 -19.68
C PRO A 165 4.70 -10.29 -21.13
N THR A 166 5.63 -10.09 -22.07
CA THR A 166 5.40 -10.05 -23.53
C THR A 166 6.71 -10.35 -24.26
N THR A 167 6.63 -10.83 -25.50
CA THR A 167 7.79 -10.94 -26.42
C THR A 167 7.90 -9.76 -27.37
N SER A 168 6.89 -8.88 -27.42
CA SER A 168 6.84 -7.71 -28.29
C SER A 168 7.48 -6.51 -27.59
N LEU A 169 8.67 -6.11 -28.04
CA LEU A 169 9.34 -4.90 -27.55
C LEU A 169 8.44 -3.67 -27.71
N ARG A 170 7.70 -3.58 -28.82
CA ARG A 170 6.77 -2.49 -29.08
C ARG A 170 5.61 -2.46 -28.08
N ALA A 171 5.02 -3.62 -27.78
CA ALA A 171 3.97 -3.70 -26.77
C ALA A 171 4.50 -3.28 -25.40
N PHE A 172 5.71 -3.74 -25.04
CA PHE A 172 6.35 -3.40 -23.78
C PHE A 172 6.69 -1.91 -23.65
N GLU A 173 7.20 -1.29 -24.72
CA GLU A 173 7.44 0.15 -24.78
C GLU A 173 6.15 0.93 -24.50
N LEU A 174 5.06 0.60 -25.19
CA LEU A 174 3.77 1.25 -25.04
C LEU A 174 3.24 1.09 -23.60
N TYR A 175 3.39 -0.11 -23.02
CA TYR A 175 3.09 -0.36 -21.61
C TYR A 175 3.92 0.53 -20.68
N ALA A 176 5.23 0.59 -20.85
CA ALA A 176 6.12 1.40 -20.01
C ALA A 176 5.78 2.89 -20.10
N ARG A 177 5.53 3.41 -21.30
CA ARG A 177 5.03 4.79 -21.49
C ARG A 177 3.68 5.02 -20.81
N GLY A 178 2.78 4.02 -20.88
CA GLY A 178 1.52 4.03 -20.14
C GLY A 178 1.72 4.15 -18.63
N MET A 179 2.66 3.38 -18.07
CA MET A 179 3.01 3.45 -16.65
C MET A 179 3.58 4.81 -16.23
N ILE A 180 4.39 5.45 -17.08
CA ILE A 180 4.86 6.83 -16.85
C ILE A 180 3.66 7.79 -16.81
N ALA A 181 2.69 7.63 -17.71
CA ALA A 181 1.49 8.47 -17.73
C ALA A 181 0.63 8.28 -16.46
N VAL A 182 0.46 7.05 -15.98
CA VAL A 182 -0.22 6.74 -14.70
C VAL A 182 0.48 7.41 -13.52
N GLN A 183 1.81 7.45 -13.50
CA GLN A 183 2.57 8.03 -12.39
C GLN A 183 2.35 9.53 -12.21
N ARG A 184 2.03 10.25 -13.29
CA ARG A 184 1.65 11.67 -13.22
C ARG A 184 0.42 11.91 -12.35
N GLY A 185 -0.47 10.92 -12.26
CA GLY A 185 -1.65 10.95 -11.38
C GLY A 185 -2.71 11.99 -11.74
N SER A 186 -2.58 12.68 -12.88
CA SER A 186 -3.60 13.58 -13.41
C SER A 186 -4.66 12.81 -14.21
N GLN A 187 -5.85 13.40 -14.37
CA GLN A 187 -6.88 12.84 -15.25
C GLN A 187 -6.35 12.65 -16.69
N GLU A 188 -5.68 13.67 -17.22
CA GLU A 188 -5.03 13.63 -18.54
C GLU A 188 -3.98 12.50 -18.64
N GLY A 189 -3.18 12.30 -17.59
CA GLY A 189 -2.21 11.21 -17.53
C GLY A 189 -2.86 9.83 -17.57
N ASN A 190 -3.98 9.65 -16.87
CA ASN A 190 -4.75 8.41 -16.89
C ASN A 190 -5.44 8.19 -18.24
N GLU A 191 -5.95 9.23 -18.91
CA GLU A 191 -6.52 9.13 -20.25
C GLU A 191 -5.45 8.77 -21.29
N ALA A 192 -4.26 9.37 -21.23
CA ALA A 192 -3.13 9.00 -22.06
C ALA A 192 -2.67 7.55 -21.79
N ALA A 193 -2.68 7.10 -20.53
CA ALA A 193 -2.37 5.72 -20.19
C ALA A 193 -3.36 4.72 -20.80
N VAL A 194 -4.65 5.07 -20.90
CA VAL A 194 -5.66 4.22 -21.56
C VAL A 194 -5.31 3.99 -23.03
N ASP A 195 -4.95 5.05 -23.79
CA ASP A 195 -4.54 4.91 -25.20
C ASP A 195 -3.29 4.03 -25.35
N LEU A 196 -2.26 4.32 -24.56
CA LEU A 196 -0.98 3.60 -24.63
C LEU A 196 -1.14 2.12 -24.28
N LEU A 197 -1.92 1.81 -23.24
CA LEU A 197 -2.17 0.43 -22.83
C LEU A 197 -3.05 -0.32 -23.83
N ALA A 198 -4.06 0.33 -24.41
CA ALA A 198 -4.87 -0.27 -25.47
C ALA A 198 -3.99 -0.64 -26.69
N ARG A 199 -3.11 0.26 -27.12
CA ARG A 199 -2.16 -0.01 -28.21
C ARG A 199 -1.11 -1.06 -27.85
N ALA A 200 -0.73 -1.17 -26.57
CA ALA A 200 0.13 -2.26 -26.10
C ALA A 200 -0.56 -3.62 -26.27
N ILE A 201 -1.85 -3.70 -25.93
CA ILE A 201 -2.68 -4.90 -26.09
C ILE A 201 -2.94 -5.20 -27.58
N GLU A 202 -3.11 -4.19 -28.43
CA GLU A 202 -3.20 -4.41 -29.88
C GLU A 202 -1.90 -4.97 -30.47
N ALA A 203 -0.74 -4.51 -29.97
CA ALA A 203 0.57 -4.99 -30.40
C ALA A 203 0.90 -6.40 -29.87
N ASP A 204 0.33 -6.79 -28.72
CA ASP A 204 0.37 -8.15 -28.20
C ASP A 204 -0.93 -8.48 -27.43
N PRO A 205 -1.89 -9.17 -28.08
CA PRO A 205 -3.17 -9.53 -27.46
C PRO A 205 -3.05 -10.46 -26.24
N ASN A 206 -1.90 -11.10 -26.03
CA ASN A 206 -1.65 -11.98 -24.88
C ASN A 206 -0.93 -11.26 -23.73
N PHE A 207 -0.77 -9.93 -23.80
CA PHE A 207 -0.08 -9.16 -22.77
C PHE A 207 -0.95 -8.96 -21.51
N VAL A 208 -1.04 -10.03 -20.70
CA VAL A 208 -1.88 -10.13 -19.49
C VAL A 208 -1.69 -8.95 -18.53
N VAL A 209 -0.44 -8.53 -18.32
CA VAL A 209 -0.12 -7.44 -17.39
C VAL A 209 -0.65 -6.10 -17.90
N ALA A 210 -0.56 -5.82 -19.20
CA ALA A 210 -1.13 -4.61 -19.80
C ALA A 210 -2.67 -4.62 -19.72
N GLN A 211 -3.28 -5.78 -19.97
CA GLN A 211 -4.72 -6.00 -19.83
C GLN A 211 -5.23 -5.71 -18.41
N TYR A 212 -4.54 -6.24 -17.39
CA TYR A 212 -4.83 -5.93 -15.98
C TYR A 212 -4.64 -4.44 -15.68
N THR A 213 -3.52 -3.86 -16.13
CA THR A 213 -3.16 -2.47 -15.85
C THR A 213 -4.18 -1.50 -16.44
N LEU A 214 -4.68 -1.77 -17.65
CA LEU A 214 -5.76 -0.98 -18.25
C LEU A 214 -7.03 -0.99 -17.37
N GLY A 215 -7.33 -2.12 -16.73
CA GLY A 215 -8.40 -2.22 -15.74
C GLY A 215 -8.16 -1.31 -14.52
N ALA A 216 -6.94 -1.29 -13.99
CA ALA A 216 -6.56 -0.44 -12.85
C ALA A 216 -6.64 1.05 -13.18
N VAL A 217 -6.26 1.43 -14.42
CA VAL A 217 -6.41 2.81 -14.90
C VAL A 217 -7.89 3.18 -15.03
N HIS A 218 -8.73 2.32 -15.58
CA HIS A 218 -10.18 2.56 -15.63
C HIS A 218 -10.81 2.66 -14.24
N GLN A 219 -10.36 1.88 -13.27
CA GLN A 219 -10.81 1.98 -11.89
C GLN A 219 -10.43 3.35 -11.27
N SER A 220 -9.20 3.82 -11.52
CA SER A 220 -8.74 5.14 -11.09
C SER A 220 -9.53 6.28 -11.73
N LEU A 221 -10.02 6.09 -12.96
CA LEU A 221 -10.93 7.00 -13.66
C LEU A 221 -12.41 6.85 -13.23
N GLY A 222 -12.72 6.02 -12.23
CA GLY A 222 -14.09 5.77 -11.76
C GLY A 222 -14.95 4.90 -12.69
N ASN A 223 -14.38 4.41 -13.79
CA ASN A 223 -15.06 3.57 -14.79
C ASN A 223 -15.13 2.09 -14.34
N ARG A 224 -15.86 1.82 -13.25
CA ARG A 224 -15.92 0.49 -12.60
C ARG A 224 -16.30 -0.65 -13.55
N TRP A 225 -17.22 -0.39 -14.49
CA TRP A 225 -17.66 -1.41 -15.45
C TRP A 225 -16.57 -1.76 -16.47
N LYS A 226 -15.82 -0.76 -16.97
CA LYS A 226 -14.66 -0.99 -17.84
C LYS A 226 -13.58 -1.73 -17.08
N ALA A 227 -13.28 -1.31 -15.86
CA ALA A 227 -12.29 -1.97 -15.00
C ALA A 227 -12.61 -3.46 -14.83
N ALA A 228 -13.84 -3.80 -14.44
CA ALA A 228 -14.28 -5.19 -14.29
C ALA A 228 -14.18 -6.00 -15.59
N ALA A 229 -14.47 -5.39 -16.75
CA ALA A 229 -14.32 -6.06 -18.04
C ALA A 229 -12.84 -6.37 -18.34
N GLN A 230 -11.94 -5.40 -18.11
CA GLN A 230 -10.51 -5.62 -18.36
C GLN A 230 -9.90 -6.64 -17.40
N TYR A 231 -10.28 -6.63 -16.11
CA TYR A 231 -9.83 -7.64 -15.17
C TYR A 231 -10.30 -9.05 -15.55
N ARG A 232 -11.56 -9.21 -15.97
CA ARG A 232 -12.06 -10.51 -16.45
C ARG A 232 -11.32 -10.98 -17.70
N ALA A 233 -11.08 -10.08 -18.66
CA ALA A 233 -10.28 -10.41 -19.83
C ALA A 233 -8.84 -10.83 -19.45
N SER A 234 -8.21 -10.16 -18.47
CA SER A 234 -6.91 -10.58 -17.93
C SER A 234 -6.96 -12.00 -17.35
N THR A 235 -7.99 -12.34 -16.55
CA THR A 235 -8.16 -13.71 -16.03
C THR A 235 -8.43 -14.76 -17.10
N GLN A 236 -8.99 -14.37 -18.25
CA GLN A 236 -9.25 -15.27 -19.37
C GLN A 236 -7.98 -15.54 -20.18
N LEU A 237 -7.08 -14.55 -20.30
CA LEU A 237 -5.78 -14.71 -20.94
C LEU A 237 -4.84 -15.57 -20.08
N ASP A 238 -4.80 -15.34 -18.77
CA ASP A 238 -4.04 -16.15 -17.83
C ASP A 238 -4.75 -16.27 -16.47
N ALA A 239 -5.32 -17.45 -16.22
CA ALA A 239 -5.98 -17.77 -14.97
C ALA A 239 -5.01 -17.95 -13.78
N ALA A 240 -3.69 -17.98 -14.04
CA ALA A 240 -2.67 -18.06 -13.00
C ALA A 240 -2.15 -16.68 -12.56
N TYR A 241 -2.63 -15.59 -13.14
CA TYR A 241 -2.26 -14.22 -12.76
C TYR A 241 -3.15 -13.71 -11.60
N PRO A 242 -2.63 -13.54 -10.36
CA PRO A 242 -3.46 -13.26 -9.18
C PRO A 242 -3.99 -11.83 -9.06
N GLU A 243 -3.29 -10.85 -9.64
CA GLU A 243 -3.60 -9.42 -9.57
C GLU A 243 -5.05 -9.07 -9.98
N PRO A 244 -5.59 -9.55 -11.12
CA PRO A 244 -6.97 -9.27 -11.51
C PRO A 244 -8.00 -9.88 -10.56
N TYR A 245 -7.73 -11.03 -9.91
CA TYR A 245 -8.64 -11.60 -8.93
C TYR A 245 -8.71 -10.74 -7.67
N LYS A 246 -7.56 -10.27 -7.16
CA LYS A 246 -7.50 -9.33 -6.05
C LYS A 246 -8.27 -8.05 -6.39
N ALA A 247 -8.06 -7.50 -7.59
CA ALA A 247 -8.72 -6.26 -8.02
C ALA A 247 -10.24 -6.43 -8.23
N LEU A 248 -10.69 -7.59 -8.70
CA LEU A 248 -12.12 -7.94 -8.73
C LEU A 248 -12.70 -8.00 -7.30
N GLY A 249 -11.95 -8.58 -6.36
CA GLY A 249 -12.29 -8.57 -4.94
C GLY A 249 -12.49 -7.16 -4.39
N ASP A 250 -11.57 -6.23 -4.70
CA ASP A 250 -11.69 -4.82 -4.30
C ASP A 250 -12.97 -4.18 -4.89
N LEU A 251 -13.28 -4.45 -6.16
CA LEU A 251 -14.49 -3.94 -6.82
C LEU A 251 -15.78 -4.48 -6.18
N PHE A 252 -15.80 -5.77 -5.82
CA PHE A 252 -16.96 -6.38 -5.14
C PHE A 252 -17.13 -5.84 -3.73
N LEU A 253 -16.03 -5.67 -2.98
CA LEU A 253 -16.04 -5.10 -1.64
C LEU A 253 -16.58 -3.67 -1.63
N ALA A 254 -16.17 -2.85 -2.61
CA ALA A 254 -16.62 -1.46 -2.76
C ALA A 254 -17.98 -1.30 -3.48
N ALA A 255 -18.66 -2.40 -3.84
CA ALA A 255 -19.94 -2.35 -4.53
C ALA A 255 -21.08 -1.95 -3.57
N PRO A 256 -22.00 -1.05 -3.97
CA PRO A 256 -23.13 -0.64 -3.12
C PRO A 256 -24.03 -1.80 -2.69
N ARG A 257 -24.05 -2.89 -3.48
CA ARG A 257 -24.85 -4.09 -3.22
C ARG A 257 -24.23 -5.05 -2.20
N ARG A 258 -23.13 -4.66 -1.52
CA ARG A 258 -22.47 -5.48 -0.48
C ARG A 258 -22.12 -6.88 -0.97
N LEU A 259 -21.40 -6.97 -2.10
CA LEU A 259 -21.04 -8.22 -2.77
C LEU A 259 -19.89 -8.95 -2.04
N PHE A 260 -20.00 -9.13 -0.72
CA PHE A 260 -18.90 -9.59 0.12
C PHE A 260 -18.54 -11.05 -0.12
N ASP A 261 -19.50 -11.91 -0.49
CA ASP A 261 -19.21 -13.30 -0.82
C ASP A 261 -18.36 -13.41 -2.10
N GLN A 262 -18.70 -12.63 -3.15
CA GLN A 262 -17.86 -12.57 -4.34
C GLN A 262 -16.48 -11.96 -4.06
N ALA A 263 -16.40 -10.99 -3.13
CA ALA A 263 -15.13 -10.44 -2.69
C ALA A 263 -14.26 -11.51 -2.00
N VAL A 264 -14.83 -12.26 -1.05
CA VAL A 264 -14.16 -13.37 -0.36
C VAL A 264 -13.68 -14.43 -1.36
N GLU A 265 -14.50 -14.83 -2.32
CA GLU A 265 -14.13 -15.79 -3.37
C GLU A 265 -12.95 -15.29 -4.20
N ALA A 266 -13.01 -14.04 -4.67
CA ALA A 266 -11.98 -13.45 -5.52
C ALA A 266 -10.64 -13.29 -4.76
N TYR A 267 -10.67 -12.83 -3.50
CA TYR A 267 -9.45 -12.77 -2.69
C TYR A 267 -8.89 -14.15 -2.38
N THR A 268 -9.75 -15.14 -2.08
CA THR A 268 -9.33 -16.53 -1.86
C THR A 268 -8.61 -17.07 -3.10
N LYS A 269 -9.15 -16.79 -4.30
CA LYS A 269 -8.50 -17.20 -5.55
C LYS A 269 -7.13 -16.54 -5.74
N ALA A 270 -7.01 -15.25 -5.45
CA ALA A 270 -5.71 -14.56 -5.52
C ALA A 270 -4.67 -15.16 -4.56
N ILE A 271 -5.11 -15.56 -3.35
CA ILE A 271 -4.26 -16.19 -2.33
C ILE A 271 -3.86 -17.62 -2.74
N GLU A 272 -4.75 -18.41 -3.34
CA GLU A 272 -4.41 -19.73 -3.88
C GLU A 272 -3.29 -19.66 -4.93
N LEU A 273 -3.37 -18.66 -5.81
CA LEU A 273 -2.38 -18.41 -6.86
C LEU A 273 -1.07 -17.84 -6.31
N ARG A 274 -1.15 -17.03 -5.26
CA ARG A 274 0.02 -16.45 -4.57
C ARG A 274 -0.18 -16.48 -3.05
N PRO A 275 0.27 -17.55 -2.36
CA PRO A 275 0.03 -17.73 -0.91
C PRO A 275 0.66 -16.68 0.01
N PHE A 276 1.55 -15.83 -0.51
CA PHE A 276 2.21 -14.74 0.22
C PHE A 276 1.68 -13.35 -0.20
N TYR A 277 0.51 -13.29 -0.84
CA TYR A 277 -0.08 -12.04 -1.30
C TYR A 277 -0.75 -11.26 -0.15
N ALA A 278 0.04 -10.47 0.57
CA ALA A 278 -0.40 -9.72 1.76
C ALA A 278 -1.68 -8.89 1.50
N ASP A 279 -1.75 -8.14 0.41
CA ASP A 279 -2.90 -7.27 0.13
C ASP A 279 -4.20 -8.04 -0.14
N ALA A 280 -4.11 -9.26 -0.70
CA ALA A 280 -5.27 -10.13 -0.86
C ALA A 280 -5.77 -10.65 0.50
N TYR A 281 -4.87 -10.92 1.45
CA TYR A 281 -5.25 -11.23 2.84
C TYR A 281 -5.87 -10.03 3.56
N VAL A 282 -5.40 -8.81 3.31
CA VAL A 282 -6.05 -7.59 3.83
C VAL A 282 -7.48 -7.50 3.32
N GLY A 283 -7.67 -7.58 2.00
CA GLY A 283 -9.00 -7.53 1.38
C GLY A 283 -9.92 -8.66 1.86
N LEU A 284 -9.40 -9.87 2.07
CA LEU A 284 -10.15 -10.98 2.67
C LEU A 284 -10.58 -10.65 4.11
N GLY A 285 -9.69 -10.04 4.90
CA GLY A 285 -9.99 -9.56 6.24
C GLY A 285 -11.10 -8.50 6.25
N ASP A 286 -11.00 -7.52 5.35
CA ASP A 286 -12.00 -6.45 5.20
C ASP A 286 -13.37 -7.04 4.82
N ALA A 287 -13.39 -7.95 3.85
CA ALA A 287 -14.62 -8.59 3.39
C ALA A 287 -15.28 -9.43 4.50
N ARG A 288 -14.49 -10.21 5.24
CA ARG A 288 -14.99 -11.01 6.38
C ARG A 288 -15.49 -10.13 7.53
N ALA A 289 -14.78 -9.05 7.85
CA ALA A 289 -15.23 -8.09 8.84
C ALA A 289 -16.57 -7.45 8.43
N ALA A 290 -16.73 -7.08 7.16
CA ALA A 290 -17.97 -6.51 6.63
C ALA A 290 -19.16 -7.50 6.65
N LYS A 291 -18.88 -8.81 6.67
CA LYS A 291 -19.84 -9.89 6.88
C LYS A 291 -20.14 -10.20 8.36
N GLY A 292 -19.38 -9.62 9.30
CA GLY A 292 -19.46 -9.96 10.72
C GLY A 292 -18.71 -11.26 11.10
N GLU A 293 -17.89 -11.81 10.20
CA GLU A 293 -17.07 -12.99 10.44
C GLU A 293 -15.77 -12.60 11.19
N VAL A 294 -15.92 -12.15 12.43
CA VAL A 294 -14.86 -11.46 13.21
C VAL A 294 -13.57 -12.30 13.32
N ASP A 295 -13.65 -13.56 13.73
CA ASP A 295 -12.45 -14.41 13.91
C ASP A 295 -11.77 -14.74 12.57
N GLY A 296 -12.58 -14.89 11.51
CA GLY A 296 -12.10 -15.08 10.15
C GLY A 296 -11.35 -13.86 9.62
N ALA A 297 -11.78 -12.64 10.00
CA ALA A 297 -11.12 -11.39 9.65
C ALA A 297 -9.78 -11.25 10.39
N ILE A 298 -9.76 -11.48 11.71
CA ILE A 298 -8.52 -11.45 12.52
C ILE A 298 -7.48 -12.41 11.93
N THR A 299 -7.90 -13.64 11.59
CA THR A 299 -7.00 -14.65 11.00
C THR A 299 -6.39 -14.17 9.68
N ALA A 300 -7.21 -13.57 8.81
CA ALA A 300 -6.75 -13.05 7.52
C ALA A 300 -5.76 -11.88 7.71
N TYR A 301 -6.07 -10.92 8.59
CA TYR A 301 -5.19 -9.81 8.92
C TYR A 301 -3.86 -10.27 9.53
N GLN A 302 -3.88 -11.25 10.44
CA GLN A 302 -2.65 -11.82 11.00
C GLN A 302 -1.80 -12.48 9.91
N LYS A 303 -2.41 -13.18 8.94
CA LYS A 303 -1.70 -13.70 7.76
C LYS A 303 -1.13 -12.59 6.87
N ALA A 304 -1.88 -11.49 6.67
CA ALA A 304 -1.34 -10.34 5.96
C ALA A 304 -0.08 -9.78 6.64
N LEU A 305 -0.06 -9.69 7.98
CA LEU A 305 1.09 -9.21 8.75
C LEU A 305 2.30 -10.16 8.76
N VAL A 306 2.10 -11.46 8.51
CA VAL A 306 3.22 -12.40 8.30
C VAL A 306 3.99 -12.03 7.04
N PHE A 307 3.28 -11.64 5.97
CA PHE A 307 3.88 -11.33 4.67
C PHE A 307 4.23 -9.85 4.52
N ASN A 308 3.50 -8.94 5.15
CA ASN A 308 3.80 -7.51 5.22
C ASN A 308 3.67 -7.02 6.67
N PRO A 309 4.75 -7.09 7.46
CA PRO A 309 4.70 -6.70 8.88
C PRO A 309 4.60 -5.19 9.12
N VAL A 310 4.77 -4.36 8.09
CA VAL A 310 4.75 -2.89 8.18
C VAL A 310 3.50 -2.36 7.47
N ASN A 311 2.33 -2.77 7.96
CA ASN A 311 1.05 -2.34 7.41
C ASN A 311 0.19 -1.61 8.48
N PRO A 312 0.19 -0.27 8.50
CA PRO A 312 -0.55 0.51 9.50
C PRO A 312 -2.07 0.29 9.41
N LYS A 313 -2.62 0.10 8.21
CA LYS A 313 -4.06 -0.13 8.00
C LYS A 313 -4.53 -1.42 8.67
N VAL A 314 -3.75 -2.50 8.54
CA VAL A 314 -4.08 -3.80 9.17
C VAL A 314 -4.04 -3.70 10.70
N HIS A 315 -3.03 -3.00 11.24
CA HIS A 315 -2.94 -2.76 12.67
C HIS A 315 -4.12 -1.93 13.20
N MET A 316 -4.54 -0.91 12.47
CA MET A 316 -5.74 -0.13 12.79
C MET A 316 -7.01 -0.99 12.74
N SER A 317 -7.21 -1.80 11.70
CA SER A 317 -8.37 -2.71 11.58
C SER A 317 -8.41 -3.74 12.71
N LEU A 318 -7.26 -4.31 13.10
CA LEU A 318 -7.17 -5.20 14.26
C LEU A 318 -7.47 -4.46 15.56
N GLY A 319 -6.94 -3.24 15.74
CA GLY A 319 -7.21 -2.40 16.91
C GLY A 319 -8.70 -2.13 17.09
N LYS A 320 -9.39 -1.80 15.99
CA LYS A 320 -10.83 -1.62 15.95
C LYS A 320 -11.58 -2.88 16.34
N ILE A 321 -11.25 -4.02 15.72
CA ILE A 321 -11.92 -5.29 16.03
C ILE A 321 -11.70 -5.71 17.49
N TYR A 322 -10.47 -5.59 17.99
CA TYR A 322 -10.17 -5.92 19.38
C TYR A 322 -10.95 -5.05 20.36
N TYR A 323 -11.14 -3.77 20.03
CA TYR A 323 -11.93 -2.86 20.83
C TYR A 323 -13.43 -3.17 20.75
N SER A 324 -14.04 -3.04 19.57
CA SER A 324 -15.50 -3.04 19.40
C SER A 324 -16.12 -4.44 19.47
N GLU A 325 -15.45 -5.46 18.95
CA GLU A 325 -16.02 -6.80 18.80
C GLU A 325 -15.60 -7.78 19.90
N LYS A 326 -14.42 -7.55 20.51
CA LYS A 326 -13.83 -8.50 21.47
C LYS A 326 -13.66 -7.92 22.87
N GLY A 327 -13.71 -6.60 23.07
CA GLY A 327 -13.43 -5.96 24.36
C GLY A 327 -12.01 -6.22 24.88
N LEU A 328 -11.06 -6.49 23.98
CA LEU A 328 -9.65 -6.76 24.26
C LEU A 328 -8.85 -5.46 24.20
N TYR A 329 -8.97 -4.65 25.25
CA TYR A 329 -8.45 -3.27 25.27
C TYR A 329 -6.93 -3.20 25.19
N TYR A 330 -6.21 -4.12 25.83
CA TYR A 330 -4.75 -4.13 25.80
C TYR A 330 -4.22 -4.44 24.39
N GLU A 331 -4.80 -5.44 23.74
CA GLU A 331 -4.52 -5.82 22.36
C GLU A 331 -4.88 -4.70 21.39
N SER A 332 -6.01 -4.02 21.63
CA SER A 332 -6.42 -2.86 20.85
C SER A 332 -5.42 -1.71 20.92
N VAL A 333 -5.04 -1.29 22.14
CA VAL A 333 -4.03 -0.23 22.36
C VAL A 333 -2.72 -0.58 21.65
N ASN A 334 -2.25 -1.82 21.79
CA ASN A 334 -1.01 -2.26 21.13
C ASN A 334 -1.11 -2.22 19.61
N ALA A 335 -2.25 -2.63 19.05
CA ALA A 335 -2.47 -2.60 17.61
C ALA A 335 -2.53 -1.15 17.10
N TYR A 336 -3.31 -0.26 17.73
CA TYR A 336 -3.35 1.15 17.34
C TYR A 336 -2.00 1.86 17.50
N LYS A 337 -1.25 1.59 18.58
CA LYS A 337 0.11 2.14 18.73
C LYS A 337 1.03 1.74 17.59
N ARG A 338 0.99 0.47 17.13
CA ARG A 338 1.76 0.04 15.96
C ARG A 338 1.32 0.73 14.68
N ALA A 339 0.01 0.93 14.49
CA ALA A 339 -0.51 1.68 13.34
C ALA A 339 0.04 3.11 13.33
N VAL A 340 -0.02 3.82 14.46
CA VAL A 340 0.53 5.18 14.62
C VAL A 340 2.06 5.22 14.52
N GLU A 341 2.76 4.20 15.02
CA GLU A 341 4.20 4.07 14.88
C GLU A 341 4.60 3.98 13.40
N PHE A 342 3.87 3.20 12.60
CA PHE A 342 4.16 3.03 11.18
C PHE A 342 3.67 4.17 10.30
N ASP A 343 2.54 4.79 10.67
CA ASP A 343 2.02 5.98 10.02
C ASP A 343 1.52 7.00 11.07
N PRO A 344 2.39 7.96 11.46
CA PRO A 344 2.04 8.98 12.45
C PRO A 344 0.90 9.92 12.02
N GLN A 345 0.56 9.95 10.72
CA GLN A 345 -0.50 10.79 10.15
C GLN A 345 -1.84 10.04 10.03
N LEU A 346 -1.90 8.75 10.39
CA LEU A 346 -3.13 7.96 10.34
C LEU A 346 -4.10 8.37 11.46
N VAL A 347 -4.92 9.39 11.16
CA VAL A 347 -5.88 10.00 12.09
C VAL A 347 -6.82 8.97 12.71
N GLU A 348 -7.34 8.02 11.92
CA GLU A 348 -8.29 7.00 12.38
C GLU A 348 -7.70 6.10 13.48
N ALA A 349 -6.40 5.78 13.40
CA ALA A 349 -5.73 5.00 14.44
C ALA A 349 -5.54 5.80 15.74
N ARG A 350 -5.29 7.12 15.65
CA ARG A 350 -5.20 8.00 16.82
C ARG A 350 -6.56 8.21 17.48
N MET A 351 -7.60 8.42 16.69
CA MET A 351 -8.98 8.50 17.18
C MET A 351 -9.35 7.23 17.95
N GLY A 352 -9.12 6.05 17.36
CA GLY A 352 -9.39 4.78 18.03
C GLY A 352 -8.55 4.56 19.30
N LEU A 353 -7.29 5.01 19.33
CA LEU A 353 -6.46 4.96 20.53
C LEU A 353 -7.00 5.87 21.65
N GLY A 354 -7.41 7.10 21.29
CA GLY A 354 -8.03 8.05 22.22
C GLY A 354 -9.34 7.53 22.80
N GLU A 355 -10.20 6.93 21.98
CA GLU A 355 -11.47 6.33 22.41
C GLU A 355 -11.26 5.18 23.41
N VAL A 356 -10.29 4.30 23.13
CA VAL A 356 -9.94 3.20 24.03
C VAL A 356 -9.42 3.73 25.38
N TYR A 357 -8.61 4.78 25.36
CA TYR A 357 -8.10 5.41 26.58
C TYR A 357 -9.20 6.12 27.38
N GLU A 358 -10.07 6.86 26.69
CA GLU A 358 -11.23 7.52 27.30
C GLU A 358 -12.12 6.52 28.02
N GLU A 359 -12.48 5.42 27.37
CA GLU A 359 -13.33 4.39 27.98
C GLU A 359 -12.68 3.75 29.22
N LYS A 360 -11.35 3.66 29.26
CA LYS A 360 -10.60 3.15 30.42
C LYS A 360 -10.26 4.21 31.46
N GLY A 361 -10.74 5.44 31.30
CA GLY A 361 -10.50 6.52 32.23
C GLY A 361 -9.06 7.05 32.21
N LEU A 362 -8.29 6.67 31.19
CA LEU A 362 -6.92 7.16 30.93
C LEU A 362 -7.01 8.50 30.19
N TYR A 363 -7.62 9.49 30.86
CA TYR A 363 -8.03 10.74 30.24
C TYR A 363 -6.85 11.59 29.77
N LYS A 364 -5.70 11.51 30.45
CA LYS A 364 -4.49 12.24 30.04
C LYS A 364 -4.01 11.74 28.67
N GLU A 365 -3.92 10.42 28.51
CA GLU A 365 -3.51 9.76 27.28
C GLU A 365 -4.53 10.01 26.16
N ALA A 366 -5.84 9.97 26.46
CA ALA A 366 -6.88 10.30 25.49
C ALA A 366 -6.76 11.75 24.99
N ILE A 367 -6.56 12.72 25.89
CA ILE A 367 -6.33 14.13 25.55
C ILE A 367 -5.10 14.29 24.65
N GLU A 368 -4.00 13.60 24.97
CA GLU A 368 -2.78 13.65 24.16
C GLU A 368 -3.05 13.18 22.71
N GLU A 369 -3.73 12.04 22.53
CA GLU A 369 -4.03 11.53 21.19
C GLU A 369 -5.01 12.41 20.40
N TYR A 370 -6.08 12.90 21.03
CA TYR A 370 -7.01 13.81 20.36
C TYR A 370 -6.34 15.14 19.99
N LYS A 371 -5.44 15.67 20.84
CA LYS A 371 -4.64 16.85 20.48
C LYS A 371 -3.73 16.57 19.28
N ARG A 372 -3.11 15.38 19.19
CA ARG A 372 -2.32 14.99 18.00
C ARG A 372 -3.16 14.91 16.73
N VAL A 373 -4.43 14.49 16.81
CA VAL A 373 -5.34 14.60 15.66
C VAL A 373 -5.54 16.06 15.25
N LEU A 374 -5.74 16.96 16.21
CA LEU A 374 -5.92 18.40 15.94
C LEU A 374 -4.65 19.13 15.47
N GLU A 375 -3.46 18.56 15.70
CA GLU A 375 -2.22 19.03 15.08
C GLU A 375 -2.15 18.68 13.58
N VAL A 376 -2.78 17.57 13.17
CA VAL A 376 -2.84 17.12 11.77
C VAL A 376 -3.99 17.79 11.02
N ASP A 377 -5.16 17.87 11.65
CA ASP A 377 -6.36 18.55 11.15
C ASP A 377 -7.02 19.35 12.27
N ASP A 378 -6.79 20.66 12.27
CA ASP A 378 -7.24 21.59 13.32
C ASP A 378 -8.76 21.82 13.34
N LYS A 379 -9.48 21.28 12.35
CA LYS A 379 -10.94 21.34 12.19
C LYS A 379 -11.62 19.98 12.33
N HIS A 380 -10.89 18.93 12.69
CA HIS A 380 -11.46 17.60 12.82
C HIS A 380 -12.56 17.56 13.90
N THR A 381 -13.83 17.51 13.48
CA THR A 381 -15.00 17.67 14.37
C THR A 381 -15.10 16.54 15.41
N GLY A 382 -14.83 15.29 15.01
CA GLY A 382 -14.84 14.14 15.92
C GLY A 382 -13.84 14.27 17.08
N ALA A 383 -12.58 14.61 16.79
CA ALA A 383 -11.56 14.86 17.81
C ALA A 383 -11.93 16.03 18.73
N LEU A 384 -12.46 17.14 18.19
CA LEU A 384 -12.93 18.27 19.02
C LEU A 384 -14.05 17.86 19.97
N TYR A 385 -15.01 17.07 19.47
CA TYR A 385 -16.13 16.56 20.26
C TYR A 385 -15.65 15.65 21.39
N ASN A 386 -14.84 14.62 21.06
CA ASN A 386 -14.32 13.69 22.07
C ASN A 386 -13.38 14.39 23.06
N LEU A 387 -12.55 15.33 22.60
CA LEU A 387 -11.70 16.12 23.48
C LEU A 387 -12.51 16.94 24.49
N ALA A 388 -13.61 17.56 24.05
CA ALA A 388 -14.51 18.29 24.94
C ALA A 388 -15.13 17.37 26.00
N LEU A 389 -15.60 16.18 25.59
CA LEU A 389 -16.14 15.16 26.50
C LEU A 389 -15.13 14.69 27.55
N VAL A 390 -13.89 14.43 27.15
CA VAL A 390 -12.83 14.03 28.09
C VAL A 390 -12.52 15.17 29.07
N PHE A 391 -12.47 16.42 28.60
CA PHE A 391 -12.27 17.56 29.49
C PHE A 391 -13.41 17.76 30.49
N GLU A 392 -14.66 17.39 30.19
CA GLU A 392 -15.73 17.43 31.22
C GLU A 392 -15.40 16.60 32.45
N LYS A 393 -14.58 15.54 32.29
CA LYS A 393 -14.19 14.63 33.37
C LYS A 393 -13.03 15.15 34.21
N VAL A 394 -12.18 16.02 33.64
CA VAL A 394 -10.91 16.42 34.26
C VAL A 394 -10.76 17.92 34.49
N ASP A 395 -11.35 18.77 33.64
CA ASP A 395 -11.32 20.22 33.75
C ASP A 395 -12.55 20.86 33.04
N PRO A 396 -13.61 21.19 33.78
CA PRO A 396 -14.82 21.81 33.23
C PRO A 396 -14.59 23.16 32.53
N ARG A 397 -13.51 23.90 32.85
CA ARG A 397 -13.23 25.20 32.22
C ARG A 397 -12.64 25.00 30.83
N GLU A 398 -11.68 24.10 30.70
CA GLU A 398 -11.14 23.70 29.40
C GLU A 398 -12.24 23.05 28.52
N ALA A 399 -13.13 22.25 29.13
CA ALA A 399 -14.26 21.66 28.42
C ALA A 399 -15.16 22.70 27.74
N ILE A 400 -15.44 23.83 28.41
CA ILE A 400 -16.23 24.94 27.84
C ILE A 400 -15.54 25.48 26.57
N ALA A 401 -14.23 25.74 26.62
CA ALA A 401 -13.48 26.26 25.48
C ALA A 401 -13.51 25.28 24.29
N HIS A 402 -13.38 23.98 24.55
CA HIS A 402 -13.44 22.95 23.52
C HIS A 402 -14.84 22.79 22.92
N TRP A 403 -15.90 22.85 23.74
CA TRP A 403 -17.28 22.85 23.24
C TRP A 403 -17.60 24.06 22.38
N GLU A 404 -17.15 25.26 22.78
CA GLU A 404 -17.33 26.47 21.98
C GLU A 404 -16.64 26.34 20.62
N ARG A 405 -15.41 25.81 20.60
CA ARG A 405 -14.66 25.56 19.36
C ARG A 405 -15.35 24.52 18.47
N TYR A 406 -15.81 23.40 19.03
CA TYR A 406 -16.57 22.38 18.28
C TYR A 406 -17.82 23.01 17.66
N ILE A 407 -18.65 23.70 18.46
CA ILE A 407 -19.89 24.33 17.98
C ILE A 407 -19.60 25.34 16.87
N GLN A 408 -18.56 26.17 17.02
CA GLN A 408 -18.18 27.16 16.01
C GLN A 408 -17.88 26.52 14.65
N LEU A 409 -17.13 25.42 14.64
CA LEU A 409 -16.68 24.76 13.42
C LEU A 409 -17.72 23.80 12.83
N ALA A 410 -18.53 23.16 13.69
CA ALA A 410 -19.52 22.16 13.29
C ALA A 410 -20.89 22.77 12.94
N SER A 411 -21.26 23.94 13.47
CA SER A 411 -22.57 24.57 13.20
C SER A 411 -22.90 24.77 11.71
N PRO A 412 -21.93 25.11 10.82
CA PRO A 412 -22.20 25.23 9.38
C PRO A 412 -22.40 23.88 8.67
N LEU A 413 -22.04 22.75 9.29
CA LEU A 413 -22.03 21.43 8.67
C LEU A 413 -23.38 20.74 8.86
N GLN A 414 -24.10 20.50 7.77
CA GLN A 414 -25.43 19.88 7.83
C GLN A 414 -25.40 18.46 8.45
N THR A 415 -24.30 17.74 8.28
CA THR A 415 -24.07 16.40 8.85
C THR A 415 -23.88 16.40 10.37
N GLU A 416 -23.58 17.55 10.97
CA GLU A 416 -23.27 17.69 12.41
C GLU A 416 -24.43 18.31 13.20
N LYS A 417 -25.55 18.64 12.55
CA LYS A 417 -26.64 19.41 13.16
C LYS A 417 -27.10 18.83 14.51
N ASP A 418 -27.37 17.53 14.56
CA ASP A 418 -27.87 16.88 15.76
C ASP A 418 -26.82 16.88 16.89
N TRP A 419 -25.55 16.67 16.54
CA TRP A 419 -24.43 16.68 17.48
C TRP A 419 -24.13 18.08 18.03
N VAL A 420 -24.31 19.12 17.22
CA VAL A 420 -24.20 20.52 17.66
C VAL A 420 -25.26 20.87 18.70
N ASP A 421 -26.49 20.37 18.52
CA ASP A 421 -27.56 20.59 19.50
C ASP A 421 -27.27 19.87 20.83
N VAL A 422 -26.69 18.66 20.78
CA VAL A 422 -26.18 17.96 21.96
C VAL A 422 -25.06 18.77 22.63
N ALA A 423 -24.07 19.22 21.87
CA ALA A 423 -22.95 20.02 22.38
C ALA A 423 -23.40 21.31 23.10
N ARG A 424 -24.44 21.98 22.58
CA ARG A 424 -25.02 23.17 23.23
C ARG A 424 -25.63 22.86 24.60
N GLN A 425 -26.22 21.67 24.78
CA GLN A 425 -26.76 21.25 26.07
C GLN A 425 -25.63 21.02 27.08
N HIS A 426 -24.57 20.32 26.66
CA HIS A 426 -23.35 20.14 27.46
C HIS A 426 -22.75 21.49 27.87
N LEU A 427 -22.54 22.40 26.91
CA LEU A 427 -22.00 23.74 27.16
C LEU A 427 -22.85 24.54 28.15
N LYS A 428 -24.18 24.50 28.01
CA LYS A 428 -25.11 25.19 28.92
C LYS A 428 -24.97 24.67 30.36
N LYS A 429 -24.90 23.35 30.52
CA LYS A 429 -24.76 22.70 31.83
C LYS A 429 -23.43 23.04 32.49
N LEU A 430 -22.32 22.98 31.77
CA LEU A 430 -20.99 23.34 32.29
C LEU A 430 -20.93 24.81 32.71
N LYS A 431 -21.47 25.72 31.87
CA LYS A 431 -21.51 27.16 32.20
C LYS A 431 -22.33 27.48 33.45
N SER A 432 -23.36 26.70 33.77
CA SER A 432 -24.05 26.85 35.06
C SER A 432 -23.21 26.34 36.22
N GLN A 433 -22.52 25.20 36.06
CA GLN A 433 -21.73 24.58 37.13
C GLN A 433 -20.47 25.37 37.52
N VAL A 434 -19.90 26.14 36.60
CA VAL A 434 -18.68 26.93 36.85
C VAL A 434 -18.98 28.35 37.37
N LYS A 435 -20.25 28.78 37.31
CA LYS A 435 -20.71 30.08 37.83
C LYS A 435 -21.09 30.05 39.31
N ASP A 436 -21.38 28.87 39.84
CA ASP A 436 -21.56 28.57 41.27
C ASP A 436 -20.21 28.15 41.87
#